data_AF-A0A2W2AB31-F1
#
_entry.id   AF-A0A2W2AB31-F1
#
_cell.length_a   1.000
_cell.length_b   1.000
_cell.length_c   1.000
_cell.angle_alpha   90.00
_cell.angle_beta   90.00
_cell.angle_gamma   90.00
#
_symmetry.space_group_name_H-M   'P 1'
#
loop_
_entity.id
_entity.type
_entity.pdbx_description
1 polymer ?
#
loop_
_entity_poly.entity_id
_entity_poly.type
_entity_poly.pdbx_seq_one_letter_code
_entity_poly.pdbx_strand_id
1 'polypeptide(L)'
;MSRYLIAYIDEDQGDREQFEIYFDEYKEDFQVTNLFPGKKSLEELVEEVVETAPDIVVLDFNLKYSDDTVPDNGDVVMQRISDRKPLLPVVLMTSYKNFAEKSFISPEKRKSILEKSMLNDAKDKGFRDELLVYITYYKDLLQKYKDEFAGLQHKGQLSDVEQARLLELDSILEEAVDRQSAIKSEHKTDENLSDLQNLISSTKELIKDLKNKPNASV
;
A
#
# COMPACT_ATOMS: atom_id res chain seq x y z
N MET A 1 -21.84 4.54 5.59
CA MET A 1 -20.38 4.68 5.38
C MET A 1 -19.90 3.43 4.67
N SER A 2 -18.86 3.50 3.84
CA SER A 2 -18.22 2.28 3.34
C SER A 2 -17.44 1.62 4.48
N ARG A 3 -17.50 0.29 4.57
CA ARG A 3 -16.74 -0.50 5.54
C ARG A 3 -15.26 -0.42 5.22
N TYR A 4 -14.41 -0.52 6.24
CA TYR A 4 -12.98 -0.65 6.04
C TYR A 4 -12.63 -2.07 5.60
N LEU A 5 -11.82 -2.20 4.55
CA LEU A 5 -11.38 -3.47 4.01
C LEU A 5 -10.08 -3.92 4.70
N ILE A 6 -10.13 -5.07 5.35
CA ILE A 6 -8.96 -5.74 5.96
C ILE A 6 -8.55 -6.87 5.02
N ALA A 7 -7.30 -6.86 4.56
CA ALA A 7 -6.69 -8.05 3.96
C ALA A 7 -6.01 -8.86 5.07
N TYR A 8 -6.47 -10.08 5.33
CA TYR A 8 -5.84 -11.00 6.29
C TYR A 8 -5.03 -12.06 5.53
N ILE A 9 -3.74 -12.16 5.83
CA ILE A 9 -2.83 -13.12 5.21
C ILE A 9 -2.33 -14.10 6.28
N ASP A 10 -2.72 -15.35 6.13
CA ASP A 10 -2.33 -16.46 6.99
C ASP A 10 -2.39 -17.74 6.15
N GLU A 11 -1.50 -18.69 6.38
CA GLU A 11 -1.48 -19.97 5.67
C GLU A 11 -2.48 -20.99 6.25
N ASP A 12 -2.83 -20.89 7.53
CA ASP A 12 -3.73 -21.81 8.19
C ASP A 12 -5.21 -21.43 7.96
N GLN A 13 -6.03 -22.41 7.58
CA GLN A 13 -7.45 -22.18 7.33
C GLN A 13 -8.23 -21.87 8.62
N GLY A 14 -7.90 -22.54 9.73
CA GLY A 14 -8.56 -22.34 11.00
C GLY A 14 -8.31 -20.95 11.56
N ASP A 15 -7.08 -20.44 11.46
CA ASP A 15 -6.74 -19.07 11.87
C ASP A 15 -7.49 -18.02 11.03
N ARG A 16 -7.61 -18.24 9.70
CA ARG A 16 -8.44 -17.39 8.82
C ARG A 16 -9.92 -17.39 9.20
N GLU A 17 -10.49 -18.57 9.50
CA GLU A 17 -11.88 -18.70 9.94
C GLU A 17 -12.11 -18.03 11.31
N GLN A 18 -11.18 -18.19 12.26
CA GLN A 18 -11.24 -17.52 13.56
C GLN A 18 -11.19 -16.00 13.43
N PHE A 19 -10.34 -15.49 12.53
CA PHE A 19 -10.24 -14.07 12.26
C PHE A 19 -11.55 -13.51 11.67
N GLU A 20 -12.18 -14.22 10.73
CA GLU A 20 -13.50 -13.86 10.21
C GLU A 20 -14.57 -13.84 11.31
N ILE A 21 -14.61 -14.88 12.16
CA ILE A 21 -15.55 -14.97 13.29
C ILE A 21 -15.36 -13.79 14.27
N TYR A 22 -14.12 -13.39 14.54
CA TYR A 22 -13.85 -12.21 15.38
C TYR A 22 -14.45 -10.94 14.77
N PHE A 23 -14.31 -10.74 13.45
CA PHE A 23 -14.81 -9.55 12.76
C PHE A 23 -16.30 -9.60 12.40
N ASP A 24 -16.99 -10.74 12.55
CA ASP A 24 -18.44 -10.82 12.39
C ASP A 24 -19.20 -9.91 13.38
N GLU A 25 -18.66 -9.71 14.59
CA GLU A 25 -19.20 -8.75 15.57
C GLU A 25 -19.06 -7.29 15.11
N TYR A 26 -18.14 -7.01 14.18
CA TYR A 26 -17.79 -5.68 13.68
C TYR A 26 -18.07 -5.49 12.18
N LYS A 27 -18.89 -6.37 11.58
CA LYS A 27 -19.17 -6.40 10.13
C LYS A 27 -19.82 -5.14 9.54
N GLU A 28 -20.34 -4.26 10.38
CA GLU A 28 -20.89 -2.95 9.99
C GLU A 28 -19.79 -1.90 9.77
N ASP A 29 -18.63 -2.09 10.41
CA ASP A 29 -17.46 -1.23 10.30
C ASP A 29 -16.39 -1.83 9.36
N PHE A 30 -16.28 -3.16 9.32
CA PHE A 30 -15.22 -3.88 8.64
C PHE A 30 -15.72 -4.92 7.65
N GLN A 31 -14.90 -5.17 6.63
CA GLN A 31 -15.01 -6.29 5.72
C GLN A 31 -13.66 -6.99 5.66
N VAL A 32 -13.63 -8.29 5.94
CA VAL A 32 -12.41 -9.10 5.84
C VAL A 32 -12.33 -9.71 4.45
N THR A 33 -11.13 -9.73 3.88
CA THR A 33 -10.76 -10.49 2.69
C THR A 33 -9.53 -11.32 3.03
N ASN A 34 -9.71 -12.63 3.00
CA ASN A 34 -8.65 -13.59 3.28
C ASN A 34 -7.79 -13.80 2.03
N LEU A 35 -6.47 -13.66 2.18
CA LEU A 35 -5.48 -13.89 1.16
C LEU A 35 -4.62 -15.09 1.56
N PHE A 36 -4.77 -16.20 0.83
CA PHE A 36 -3.99 -17.40 1.07
C PHE A 36 -2.63 -17.32 0.34
N PRO A 37 -1.49 -17.37 1.05
CA PRO A 37 -0.17 -17.31 0.42
C PRO A 37 0.14 -18.56 -0.41
N GLY A 38 0.00 -19.77 0.16
CA GLY A 38 0.30 -21.03 -0.51
C GLY A 38 1.62 -21.02 -1.30
N LYS A 39 1.59 -21.47 -2.56
CA LYS A 39 2.76 -21.51 -3.45
C LYS A 39 3.07 -20.20 -4.18
N LYS A 40 2.35 -19.12 -3.89
CA LYS A 40 2.55 -17.83 -4.57
C LYS A 40 3.95 -17.33 -4.28
N SER A 41 4.59 -16.77 -5.29
CA SER A 41 5.77 -15.94 -5.10
C SER A 41 5.43 -14.70 -4.27
N LEU A 42 6.45 -14.11 -3.65
CA LEU A 42 6.33 -12.86 -2.91
C LEU A 42 5.67 -11.76 -3.76
N GLU A 43 6.07 -11.63 -5.02
CA GLU A 43 5.52 -10.67 -5.97
C GLU A 43 4.04 -10.92 -6.28
N GLU A 44 3.62 -12.17 -6.48
CA GLU A 44 2.21 -12.51 -6.75
C GLU A 44 1.32 -12.17 -5.55
N LEU A 45 1.76 -12.49 -4.33
CA LEU A 45 1.02 -12.16 -3.12
C LEU A 45 0.92 -10.64 -2.91
N VAL A 46 2.00 -9.91 -3.19
CA VAL A 46 2.02 -8.44 -3.08
C VAL A 46 1.13 -7.79 -4.15
N GLU A 47 1.09 -8.34 -5.36
CA GLU A 47 0.16 -7.88 -6.40
C GLU A 47 -1.30 -8.07 -5.98
N GLU A 48 -1.64 -9.24 -5.43
CA GLU A 48 -2.98 -9.53 -4.94
C GLU A 48 -3.41 -8.54 -3.82
N VAL A 49 -2.49 -8.17 -2.93
CA VAL A 49 -2.72 -7.10 -1.94
C VAL A 49 -3.00 -5.76 -2.61
N VAL A 50 -2.22 -5.40 -3.64
CA VAL A 50 -2.38 -4.14 -4.38
C VAL A 50 -3.72 -4.08 -5.11
N GLU A 51 -4.10 -5.17 -5.78
CA GLU A 51 -5.38 -5.30 -6.50
C GLU A 51 -6.58 -5.31 -5.56
N THR A 52 -6.45 -5.96 -4.40
CA THR A 52 -7.48 -5.96 -3.34
C THR A 52 -7.72 -4.53 -2.80
N ALA A 53 -6.70 -3.67 -2.84
CA ALA A 53 -6.73 -2.30 -2.34
C ALA A 53 -7.32 -2.17 -0.92
N PRO A 54 -6.80 -2.92 0.07
CA PRO A 54 -7.32 -2.88 1.43
C PRO A 54 -7.00 -1.56 2.12
N ASP A 55 -7.76 -1.22 3.15
CA ASP A 55 -7.45 -0.12 4.07
C ASP A 55 -6.34 -0.48 5.05
N ILE A 56 -6.16 -1.78 5.34
CA ILE A 56 -5.11 -2.33 6.19
C ILE A 56 -4.80 -3.79 5.84
N VAL A 57 -3.55 -4.19 5.99
CA VAL A 57 -3.12 -5.59 5.89
C VAL A 57 -2.79 -6.11 7.28
N VAL A 58 -3.29 -7.30 7.61
CA VAL A 58 -2.95 -8.04 8.83
C VAL A 58 -2.34 -9.37 8.40
N LEU A 59 -1.19 -9.73 8.95
CA LEU A 59 -0.34 -10.80 8.43
C LEU A 59 0.21 -11.65 9.57
N ASP A 60 0.13 -12.97 9.48
CA ASP A 60 0.85 -13.83 10.44
C ASP A 60 2.36 -13.77 10.22
N PHE A 61 3.13 -13.77 11.31
CA PHE A 61 4.59 -13.72 11.26
C PHE A 61 5.22 -14.99 10.68
N ASN A 62 4.69 -16.16 10.99
CA ASN A 62 5.33 -17.44 10.78
C ASN A 62 4.63 -18.27 9.70
N LEU A 63 4.39 -17.64 8.54
CA LEU A 63 3.64 -18.23 7.42
C LEU A 63 4.16 -19.57 6.90
N LYS A 64 5.43 -19.87 7.17
CA LYS A 64 6.08 -21.11 6.74
C LYS A 64 5.88 -22.26 7.72
N TYR A 65 5.30 -22.00 8.89
CA TYR A 65 5.27 -22.98 9.97
C TYR A 65 4.37 -24.16 9.66
N SER A 66 3.17 -23.89 9.15
CA SER A 66 2.21 -24.93 8.83
C SER A 66 2.15 -25.27 7.33
N ASP A 67 2.76 -24.44 6.47
CA ASP A 67 2.89 -24.68 5.03
C ASP A 67 4.31 -24.34 4.50
N ASP A 68 5.15 -25.37 4.34
CA ASP A 68 6.51 -25.25 3.77
C ASP A 68 6.51 -24.79 2.30
N THR A 69 5.35 -24.74 1.64
CA THR A 69 5.25 -24.26 0.26
C THR A 69 5.21 -22.74 0.16
N VAL A 70 4.98 -22.04 1.28
CA VAL A 70 5.10 -20.60 1.37
C VAL A 70 6.59 -20.22 1.36
N PRO A 71 7.03 -19.37 0.42
CA PRO A 71 8.47 -19.08 0.27
C PRO A 71 9.02 -18.27 1.44
N ASP A 72 8.24 -17.32 1.96
CA ASP A 72 8.69 -16.23 2.83
C ASP A 72 7.81 -16.09 4.09
N ASN A 73 8.44 -15.70 5.20
CA ASN A 73 7.72 -15.37 6.44
C ASN A 73 7.11 -13.96 6.36
N GLY A 74 6.23 -13.66 7.32
CA GLY A 74 5.47 -12.41 7.34
C GLY A 74 6.31 -11.15 7.44
N ASP A 75 7.50 -11.19 8.05
CA ASP A 75 8.40 -10.03 8.11
C ASP A 75 8.90 -9.61 6.71
N VAL A 76 9.26 -10.58 5.87
CA VAL A 76 9.68 -10.33 4.47
C VAL A 76 8.51 -9.80 3.64
N VAL A 77 7.34 -10.42 3.78
CA VAL A 77 6.11 -9.98 3.08
C VAL A 77 5.71 -8.56 3.51
N MET A 78 5.72 -8.26 4.81
CA MET A 78 5.45 -6.93 5.36
C MET A 78 6.39 -5.88 4.76
N GLN A 79 7.69 -6.18 4.70
CA GLN A 79 8.67 -5.26 4.15
C GLN A 79 8.39 -4.99 2.66
N ARG A 80 8.12 -6.03 1.88
CA ARG A 80 7.85 -5.89 0.44
C ARG A 80 6.56 -5.12 0.15
N ILE A 81 5.50 -5.34 0.93
CA ILE A 81 4.25 -4.56 0.82
C ILE A 81 4.54 -3.10 1.15
N SER A 82 5.25 -2.82 2.25
CA SER A 82 5.60 -1.44 2.65
C SER A 82 6.47 -0.75 1.61
N ASP A 83 7.36 -1.48 0.93
CA ASP A 83 8.21 -0.91 -0.11
C ASP A 83 7.40 -0.51 -1.35
N ARG A 84 6.34 -1.26 -1.68
CA ARG A 84 5.46 -0.97 -2.82
C ARG A 84 4.34 0.03 -2.50
N LYS A 85 3.79 -0.05 -1.29
CA LYS A 85 2.68 0.76 -0.77
C LYS A 85 3.08 1.39 0.57
N PRO A 86 3.87 2.47 0.56
CA PRO A 86 4.50 3.02 1.77
C PRO A 86 3.53 3.58 2.81
N LEU A 87 2.34 3.98 2.38
CA LEU A 87 1.29 4.53 3.23
C LEU A 87 0.17 3.52 3.55
N LEU A 88 0.29 2.27 3.11
CA LEU A 88 -0.64 1.21 3.49
C LEU A 88 -0.23 0.66 4.86
N PRO A 89 -1.08 0.74 5.90
CA PRO A 89 -0.76 0.10 7.17
C PRO A 89 -0.67 -1.42 6.99
N VAL A 90 0.43 -1.98 7.48
CA VAL A 90 0.64 -3.42 7.57
C VAL A 90 0.93 -3.77 9.02
N VAL A 91 0.17 -4.71 9.55
CA VAL A 91 0.26 -5.19 10.93
C VAL A 91 0.67 -6.65 10.91
N LEU A 92 1.67 -6.97 11.70
CA LEU A 92 2.15 -8.33 11.89
C LEU A 92 1.55 -8.91 13.16
N MET A 93 0.92 -10.09 13.06
CA MET A 93 0.41 -10.84 14.19
C MET A 93 1.36 -11.97 14.56
N THR A 94 1.55 -12.19 15.87
CA THR A 94 2.40 -13.28 16.33
C THR A 94 1.96 -13.81 17.69
N SER A 95 2.12 -15.12 17.89
CA SER A 95 2.06 -15.76 19.22
C SER A 95 3.40 -15.70 19.97
N TYR A 96 4.46 -15.20 19.32
CA TYR A 96 5.85 -15.24 19.80
C TYR A 96 6.53 -13.87 19.68
N LYS A 97 6.00 -12.87 20.39
CA LYS A 97 6.49 -11.48 20.36
C LYS A 97 8.00 -11.35 20.57
N ASN A 98 8.57 -12.14 21.49
CA ASN A 98 10.01 -12.17 21.76
C ASN A 98 10.88 -12.68 20.59
N PHE A 99 10.31 -13.43 19.64
CA PHE A 99 10.98 -13.89 18.42
C PHE A 99 10.77 -12.89 17.27
N ALA A 100 9.56 -12.32 17.15
CA ALA A 100 9.26 -11.28 16.17
C ALA A 100 10.07 -9.99 16.40
N GLU A 101 10.32 -9.60 17.65
CA GLU A 101 11.15 -8.41 17.98
C GLU A 101 12.64 -8.57 17.63
N LYS A 102 13.10 -9.80 17.41
CA LYS A 102 14.47 -10.14 16.98
C LYS A 102 14.61 -10.30 15.46
N SER A 103 13.50 -10.23 14.72
CA SER A 103 13.49 -10.29 13.26
C SER A 103 14.04 -8.99 12.63
N PHE A 104 14.18 -8.97 11.30
CA PHE A 104 14.68 -7.83 10.52
C PHE A 104 13.70 -6.64 10.46
N ILE A 105 12.68 -6.61 11.31
CA ILE A 105 11.73 -5.50 11.41
C ILE A 105 12.43 -4.30 12.04
N SER A 106 12.42 -3.19 11.32
CA SER A 106 13.03 -1.95 11.78
C SER A 106 12.38 -1.46 13.08
N PRO A 107 13.14 -0.79 13.99
CA PRO A 107 12.62 -0.37 15.29
C PRO A 107 11.31 0.42 15.22
N GLU A 108 11.13 1.25 14.17
CA GLU A 108 9.91 2.02 13.94
C GLU A 108 8.68 1.16 13.61
N LYS A 109 8.86 0.00 12.97
CA LYS A 109 7.79 -0.92 12.59
C LYS A 109 7.40 -1.91 13.68
N ARG A 110 8.18 -2.02 14.77
CA ARG A 110 7.87 -2.94 15.88
C ARG A 110 6.53 -2.66 16.57
N LYS A 111 6.04 -1.41 16.51
CA LYS A 111 4.72 -1.05 17.04
C LYS A 111 3.58 -1.74 16.29
N SER A 112 3.80 -2.07 15.01
CA SER A 112 2.86 -2.79 14.17
C SER A 112 2.86 -4.30 14.43
N ILE A 113 3.53 -4.79 15.48
CA ILE A 113 3.51 -6.19 15.91
C ILE A 113 2.49 -6.36 17.03
N LEU A 114 1.40 -7.08 16.74
CA LEU A 114 0.31 -7.37 17.69
C LEU A 114 0.35 -8.84 18.11
N GLU A 115 -0.14 -9.12 19.31
CA GLU A 115 -0.21 -10.50 19.82
C GLU A 115 -1.48 -11.19 19.34
N LYS A 116 -1.37 -12.43 18.85
CA LYS A 116 -2.55 -13.25 18.45
C LYS A 116 -3.53 -13.47 19.59
N SER A 117 -3.06 -13.41 20.85
CA SER A 117 -3.90 -13.51 22.05
C SER A 117 -4.99 -12.44 22.14
N MET A 118 -4.86 -11.32 21.43
CA MET A 118 -5.87 -10.26 21.37
C MET A 118 -7.16 -10.69 20.65
N LEU A 119 -7.15 -11.81 19.92
CA LEU A 119 -8.34 -12.38 19.27
C LEU A 119 -9.11 -13.34 20.19
N ASN A 120 -8.57 -13.71 21.36
CA ASN A 120 -9.15 -14.75 22.22
C ASN A 120 -10.46 -14.35 22.92
N ASP A 121 -10.74 -13.05 23.02
CA ASP A 121 -11.99 -12.53 23.57
C ASP A 121 -12.64 -11.58 22.54
N ALA A 122 -13.67 -12.06 21.85
CA ALA A 122 -14.40 -11.25 20.86
C ALA A 122 -14.99 -9.96 21.46
N LYS A 123 -15.28 -9.96 22.77
CA LYS A 123 -15.77 -8.77 23.49
C LYS A 123 -14.67 -7.77 23.79
N ASP A 124 -13.40 -8.19 23.73
CA ASP A 124 -12.27 -7.29 23.82
C ASP A 124 -12.10 -6.57 22.48
N LYS A 125 -12.46 -5.29 22.50
CA LYS A 125 -12.36 -4.38 21.36
C LYS A 125 -10.93 -3.93 21.09
N GLY A 126 -9.97 -4.28 21.95
CA GLY A 126 -8.60 -3.78 21.87
C GLY A 126 -7.95 -4.00 20.51
N PHE A 127 -8.10 -5.19 19.92
CA PHE A 127 -7.54 -5.47 18.59
C PHE A 127 -8.20 -4.60 17.51
N ARG A 128 -9.54 -4.58 17.47
CA ARG A 128 -10.31 -3.76 16.53
C ARG A 128 -9.99 -2.27 16.65
N ASP A 129 -9.89 -1.76 17.86
CA ASP A 129 -9.61 -0.34 18.12
C ASP A 129 -8.19 0.01 17.70
N GLU A 130 -7.22 -0.88 17.90
CA GLU A 130 -5.85 -0.70 17.42
C GLU A 130 -5.80 -0.62 15.88
N LEU A 131 -6.51 -1.51 15.17
CA LEU A 131 -6.60 -1.44 13.70
C LEU A 131 -7.22 -0.13 13.22
N LEU A 132 -8.25 0.37 13.91
CA LEU A 132 -8.82 1.69 13.59
C LEU A 132 -7.80 2.82 13.78
N VAL A 133 -7.00 2.79 14.84
CA VAL A 133 -5.96 3.81 15.07
C VAL A 133 -5.00 3.84 13.88
N TYR A 134 -4.55 2.69 13.39
CA TYR A 134 -3.73 2.62 12.17
C TYR A 134 -4.46 3.19 10.95
N ILE A 135 -5.66 2.69 10.63
CA ILE A 135 -6.42 3.12 9.45
C ILE A 135 -6.64 4.63 9.47
N THR A 136 -7.14 5.16 10.59
CA THR A 136 -7.45 6.59 10.75
C THR A 136 -6.20 7.45 10.65
N TYR A 137 -5.11 7.06 11.31
CA TYR A 137 -3.83 7.78 11.22
C TYR A 137 -3.35 7.91 9.77
N TYR A 138 -3.35 6.81 9.01
CA TYR A 138 -2.87 6.83 7.62
C TYR A 138 -3.81 7.60 6.68
N LYS A 139 -5.14 7.50 6.87
CA LYS A 139 -6.10 8.30 6.11
C LYS A 139 -5.95 9.80 6.38
N ASP A 140 -5.79 10.18 7.64
CA ASP A 140 -5.55 11.58 8.03
C ASP A 140 -4.23 12.10 7.49
N LEU A 141 -3.18 11.27 7.51
CA LEU A 141 -1.87 11.62 6.95
C LEU A 141 -1.96 11.87 5.44
N LEU A 142 -2.62 10.96 4.71
CA LEU A 142 -2.83 11.11 3.27
C LEU A 142 -3.66 12.36 2.96
N GLN A 143 -4.70 12.63 3.75
CA GLN A 143 -5.52 13.82 3.58
C GLN A 143 -4.71 15.11 3.82
N LYS A 144 -3.86 15.14 4.85
CA LYS A 144 -2.95 16.27 5.10
C LYS A 144 -2.03 16.53 3.91
N TYR A 145 -1.45 15.49 3.31
CA TYR A 145 -0.61 15.65 2.12
C TYR A 145 -1.39 16.17 0.92
N LYS A 146 -2.63 15.70 0.72
CA LYS A 146 -3.51 16.22 -0.35
C LYS A 146 -3.89 17.68 -0.14
N ASP A 147 -4.24 18.06 1.10
CA ASP A 147 -4.63 19.42 1.44
C ASP A 147 -3.42 20.38 1.31
N GLU A 148 -2.24 19.95 1.74
CA GLU A 148 -0.99 20.70 1.58
C GLU A 148 -0.66 20.89 0.09
N PHE A 149 -0.75 19.82 -0.70
CA PHE A 149 -0.51 19.84 -2.15
C PHE A 149 -1.47 20.81 -2.86
N ALA A 150 -2.77 20.70 -2.61
CA ALA A 150 -3.78 21.60 -3.18
C ALA A 150 -3.55 23.06 -2.75
N GLY A 151 -3.19 23.28 -1.47
CA GLY A 151 -2.88 24.61 -0.96
C GLY A 151 -1.69 25.27 -1.66
N LEU A 152 -0.63 24.50 -1.95
CA LEU A 152 0.52 24.96 -2.72
C LEU A 152 0.18 25.20 -4.19
N GLN A 153 -0.62 24.34 -4.83
CA GLN A 153 -1.05 24.56 -6.23
C GLN A 153 -1.86 25.85 -6.41
N HIS A 154 -2.61 26.27 -5.40
CA HIS A 154 -3.41 27.50 -5.45
C HIS A 154 -2.63 28.77 -5.08
N LYS A 155 -1.39 28.66 -4.59
CA LYS A 155 -0.51 29.82 -4.40
C LYS A 155 0.06 30.25 -5.75
N GLY A 156 -0.36 31.42 -6.24
CA GLY A 156 0.03 31.93 -7.56
C GLY A 156 1.55 32.15 -7.75
N GLN A 157 2.30 32.44 -6.68
CA GLN A 157 3.77 32.43 -6.69
C GLN A 157 4.27 31.56 -5.55
N LEU A 158 5.11 30.59 -5.91
CA LEU A 158 5.79 29.69 -4.99
C LEU A 158 7.27 30.10 -4.88
N SER A 159 7.80 30.06 -3.66
CA SER A 159 9.24 30.09 -3.42
C SER A 159 9.90 28.77 -3.82
N ASP A 160 11.22 28.77 -4.02
CA ASP A 160 11.99 27.56 -4.36
C ASP A 160 11.76 26.42 -3.35
N VAL A 161 11.62 26.75 -2.06
CA VAL A 161 11.32 25.78 -0.99
C VAL A 161 9.93 25.19 -1.16
N GLU A 162 8.94 26.01 -1.50
CA GLU A 162 7.57 25.54 -1.73
C GLU A 162 7.44 24.74 -3.03
N GLN A 163 8.20 25.07 -4.07
CA GLN A 163 8.29 24.28 -5.29
C GLN A 163 8.89 22.90 -5.02
N ALA A 164 10.01 22.84 -4.27
CA ALA A 164 10.61 21.57 -3.86
C ALA A 164 9.64 20.72 -3.04
N ARG A 165 8.90 21.34 -2.10
CA ARG A 165 7.87 20.66 -1.31
C ARG A 165 6.70 20.17 -2.17
N LEU A 166 6.27 20.94 -3.17
CA LEU A 166 5.21 20.53 -4.10
C LEU A 166 5.63 19.27 -4.88
N LEU A 167 6.86 19.21 -5.39
CA LEU A 167 7.41 18.04 -6.07
C LEU A 167 7.55 16.82 -5.15
N GLU A 168 7.94 17.04 -3.88
CA GLU A 168 7.99 16.00 -2.87
C GLU A 168 6.60 15.42 -2.60
N LEU A 169 5.60 16.28 -2.38
CA LEU A 169 4.21 15.87 -2.14
C LEU A 169 3.61 15.14 -3.34
N ASP A 170 3.88 15.61 -4.56
CA ASP A 170 3.47 14.92 -5.79
C ASP A 170 4.02 13.49 -5.84
N SER A 171 5.31 13.33 -5.52
CA SER A 171 5.96 12.02 -5.46
C SER A 171 5.36 11.14 -4.36
N ILE A 172 5.16 11.67 -3.15
CA ILE A 172 4.52 10.93 -2.05
C ILE A 172 3.11 10.46 -2.43
N LEU A 173 2.31 11.32 -3.07
CA LEU A 173 0.93 11.01 -3.45
C LEU A 173 0.87 9.97 -4.57
N GLU A 174 1.77 10.02 -5.56
CA GLU A 174 1.90 8.97 -6.57
C GLU A 174 2.35 7.64 -5.95
N GLU A 175 3.36 7.65 -5.08
CA GLU A 175 3.84 6.44 -4.40
C GLU A 175 2.79 5.82 -3.49
N ALA A 176 1.92 6.63 -2.89
CA ALA A 176 0.79 6.16 -2.10
C ALA A 176 -0.21 5.36 -2.95
N VAL A 177 -0.35 5.70 -4.23
CA VAL A 177 -1.17 4.94 -5.19
C VAL A 177 -0.45 3.65 -5.56
N ASP A 178 0.79 3.71 -6.05
CA ASP A 178 1.67 2.54 -6.23
C ASP A 178 3.09 3.03 -6.57
N ARG A 179 4.05 2.80 -5.67
CA ARG A 179 5.43 3.24 -5.87
C ARG A 179 6.07 2.66 -7.14
N GLN A 180 5.70 1.45 -7.55
CA GLN A 180 6.31 0.84 -8.74
C GLN A 180 5.91 1.55 -10.05
N SER A 181 4.76 2.21 -10.07
CA SER A 181 4.30 2.99 -11.22
C SER A 181 4.55 4.50 -11.07
N ALA A 182 5.01 4.96 -9.91
CA ALA A 182 5.31 6.37 -9.63
C ALA A 182 6.49 6.87 -10.47
N ILE A 183 6.37 8.10 -10.96
CA ILE A 183 7.45 8.74 -11.72
C ILE A 183 8.51 9.19 -10.71
N LYS A 184 9.78 8.82 -10.93
CA LYS A 184 10.86 9.25 -10.04
C LYS A 184 10.95 10.78 -10.03
N SER A 185 11.13 11.36 -8.85
CA SER A 185 11.24 12.81 -8.64
C SER A 185 12.33 13.46 -9.51
N GLU A 186 13.43 12.74 -9.76
CA GLU A 186 14.52 13.15 -10.66
C GLU A 186 14.05 13.43 -12.10
N HIS A 187 12.96 12.80 -12.53
CA HIS A 187 12.36 12.98 -13.87
C HIS A 187 11.21 14.00 -13.89
N LYS A 188 10.84 14.58 -12.74
CA LYS A 188 9.77 15.58 -12.60
C LYS A 188 10.27 17.03 -12.65
N THR A 189 11.50 17.25 -13.10
CA THR A 189 12.01 18.61 -13.33
C THR A 189 11.33 19.25 -14.55
N ASP A 190 11.19 20.58 -14.54
CA ASP A 190 10.57 21.34 -15.65
C ASP A 190 11.21 21.04 -17.01
N GLU A 191 12.53 20.82 -17.05
CA GLU A 191 13.24 20.42 -18.28
C GLU A 191 12.74 19.05 -18.80
N ASN A 192 12.68 18.03 -17.94
CA ASN A 192 12.27 16.68 -18.32
C ASN A 192 10.78 16.60 -18.70
N LEU A 193 9.92 17.37 -18.02
CA LEU A 193 8.50 17.50 -18.37
C LEU A 193 8.31 18.24 -19.70
N SER A 194 9.12 19.26 -19.97
CA SER A 194 9.10 19.96 -21.26
C SER A 194 9.57 19.06 -22.40
N ASP A 195 10.58 18.22 -22.17
CA ASP A 195 11.07 17.25 -23.14
C ASP A 195 10.04 16.15 -23.43
N LEU A 196 9.32 15.67 -22.41
CA LEU A 196 8.20 14.74 -22.57
C LEU A 196 7.06 15.37 -23.37
N GLN A 197 6.69 16.63 -23.06
CA GLN A 197 5.68 17.35 -23.83
C GLN A 197 6.12 17.57 -25.28
N ASN A 198 7.39 17.89 -25.52
CA ASN A 198 7.96 18.03 -26.85
C ASN A 198 7.91 16.69 -27.59
N LEU A 199 8.27 15.59 -26.96
CA LEU A 199 8.25 14.26 -27.56
C LEU A 199 6.82 13.81 -27.90
N ILE A 200 5.84 14.06 -27.02
CA ILE A 200 4.42 13.83 -27.28
C ILE A 200 3.94 14.72 -28.44
N SER A 201 4.37 15.98 -28.49
CA SER A 201 4.01 16.93 -29.55
C SER A 201 4.56 16.50 -30.89
N SER A 202 5.84 16.16 -30.95
CA SER A 202 6.50 15.63 -32.15
C SER A 202 5.88 14.30 -32.60
N THR A 203 5.48 13.43 -31.67
CA THR A 203 4.77 12.18 -32.00
C THR A 203 3.39 12.46 -32.59
N LYS A 204 2.65 13.44 -32.04
CA LYS A 204 1.36 13.89 -32.60
C LYS A 204 1.51 14.49 -33.99
N GLU A 205 2.56 15.27 -34.22
CA GLU A 205 2.90 15.80 -35.54
C GLU A 205 3.25 14.67 -36.52
N LEU A 206 4.05 13.70 -36.09
CA LEU A 206 4.39 12.52 -36.90
C LEU A 206 3.14 11.73 -37.31
N ILE A 207 2.22 11.50 -36.37
CA ILE A 207 0.95 10.82 -36.63
C ILE A 207 0.09 11.63 -37.61
N LYS A 208 0.09 12.96 -37.51
CA LYS A 208 -0.63 13.86 -38.40
C LYS A 208 -0.05 13.82 -39.82
N ASP A 209 1.27 13.77 -39.94
CA ASP A 209 1.98 13.68 -41.22
C ASP A 209 1.78 12.31 -41.88
N LEU A 210 1.75 11.23 -41.10
CA LEU A 210 1.43 9.89 -41.59
C LEU A 210 -0.03 9.78 -42.06
N LYS A 211 -0.97 10.47 -41.42
CA LYS A 211 -2.38 10.53 -41.85
C LYS A 211 -2.61 11.43 -43.07
N ASN A 212 -1.73 12.40 -43.32
CA ASN A 212 -1.83 13.33 -44.43
C ASN A 212 -1.01 12.91 -45.66
N LYS A 213 -0.26 11.80 -45.61
CA LYS A 213 0.30 11.20 -46.83
C LYS A 213 -0.83 10.57 -47.64
N PRO A 214 -1.15 11.07 -48.85
CA PRO A 214 -2.06 10.38 -49.73
C PRO A 214 -1.43 9.04 -50.11
N ASN A 215 -2.24 7.97 -50.12
CA ASN A 215 -1.88 6.73 -50.77
C ASN A 215 -1.37 7.06 -52.17
N ALA A 216 -0.06 6.93 -52.38
CA ALA A 216 0.50 6.83 -53.71
C ALA A 216 0.02 5.48 -54.27
N SER A 217 -1.08 5.53 -55.01
CA SER A 217 -1.62 4.40 -55.75
C SER A 217 -0.55 3.83 -56.69
N VAL A 218 -0.29 2.54 -56.57
CA VAL A 218 0.17 1.67 -57.66
C VAL A 218 -0.69 0.42 -57.63
#